data_AF-A0A1I2JQ00-F1
#
_entry.id   AF-A0A1I2JQ00-F1
#
_cell.length_a   1.000
_cell.length_b   1.000
_cell.length_c   1.000
_cell.angle_alpha   90.00
_cell.angle_beta   90.00
_cell.angle_gamma   90.00
#
_symmetry.space_group_name_H-M   'P 1'
#
loop_
_entity.id
_entity.type
_entity.pdbx_description
1 polymer ?
#
loop_
_entity_poly.entity_id
_entity_poly.type
_entity_poly.pdbx_seq_one_letter_code
_entity_poly.pdbx_strand_id
1 'polypeptide(L)'
;MLNTYLVFRIFIRHQLLEFRRSNLFSQNLWINMLIGLTIIILAYGFTYFILLSDSILRNLAEVENTLELIHAEFLKLLLFYLHFRIQVQSVSALNIKHYKFLPISSSTIISYVILRSFFSFWGFITMLIVTPLYAKYLLFKDHWKLTEFLIYEFGLFLVCICSNLVHALIKRSLGKGYLVFIMFLIFSIILLSNDKIEIWSVSFFINLIDKPLFVITILCVFIYLLYEITFYYFSKNIYTDLKN
;
A
#
# COMPACT_ATOMS: atom_id res chain seq x y z
N MET A 1 -31.02 22.59 -1.82
CA MET A 1 -29.69 21.96 -2.05
C MET A 1 -29.12 21.56 -0.70
N LEU A 2 -29.04 20.26 -0.39
CA LEU A 2 -28.30 19.83 0.80
C LEU A 2 -26.82 20.18 0.58
N ASN A 3 -26.21 20.85 1.55
CA ASN A 3 -24.81 21.23 1.52
C ASN A 3 -23.96 19.94 1.33
N THR A 4 -23.21 19.85 0.23
CA THR A 4 -22.40 18.68 -0.16
C THR A 4 -21.46 18.22 0.96
N TYR A 5 -20.96 19.18 1.75
CA TYR A 5 -20.16 18.91 2.94
C TYR A 5 -20.92 18.12 4.02
N LEU A 6 -22.20 18.46 4.24
CA LEU A 6 -23.06 17.81 5.23
C LEU A 6 -23.36 16.36 4.83
N VAL A 7 -23.60 16.13 3.55
CA VAL A 7 -23.83 14.78 2.98
C VAL A 7 -22.59 13.90 3.14
N PHE A 8 -21.40 14.44 2.86
CA PHE A 8 -20.14 13.71 3.05
C PHE A 8 -19.88 13.36 4.53
N ARG A 9 -20.12 14.29 5.44
CA ARG A 9 -19.98 14.05 6.89
C ARG A 9 -20.96 12.98 7.38
N ILE A 10 -22.20 13.02 6.92
CA ILE A 10 -23.22 12.01 7.24
C ILE A 10 -22.79 10.64 6.71
N PHE A 11 -22.26 10.56 5.49
CA PHE A 11 -21.75 9.33 4.89
C PHE A 11 -20.57 8.74 5.68
N ILE A 12 -19.55 9.55 6.02
CA ILE A 12 -18.44 9.08 6.86
C ILE A 12 -18.94 8.62 8.23
N ARG A 13 -19.85 9.37 8.85
CA ARG A 13 -20.45 8.98 10.13
C ARG A 13 -21.20 7.66 10.01
N HIS A 14 -21.93 7.43 8.91
CA HIS A 14 -22.63 6.17 8.66
C HIS A 14 -21.65 5.00 8.55
N GLN A 15 -20.55 5.15 7.80
CA GLN A 15 -19.51 4.13 7.68
C GLN A 15 -18.82 3.84 9.02
N LEU A 16 -18.49 4.88 9.80
CA LEU A 16 -17.89 4.70 11.12
C LEU A 16 -18.86 4.00 12.11
N LEU A 17 -20.15 4.37 12.04
CA LEU A 17 -21.18 3.75 12.84
C LEU A 17 -21.50 2.34 12.38
N GLU A 18 -21.40 2.02 11.09
CA GLU A 18 -21.55 0.67 10.55
C GLU A 18 -20.43 -0.25 11.06
N PHE A 19 -19.19 0.24 11.04
CA PHE A 19 -18.04 -0.47 11.64
C PHE A 19 -18.23 -0.72 13.14
N ARG A 20 -18.81 0.24 13.88
CA ARG A 20 -19.06 0.10 15.33
C ARG A 20 -20.33 -0.70 15.67
N ARG A 21 -21.37 -0.62 14.84
CA ARG A 21 -22.69 -1.25 15.03
C ARG A 21 -22.79 -2.62 14.40
N SER A 22 -21.76 -3.09 13.69
CA SER A 22 -21.79 -4.44 13.15
C SER A 22 -22.01 -5.43 14.30
N ASN A 23 -23.21 -5.99 14.33
CA ASN A 23 -23.68 -7.00 15.30
C ASN A 23 -22.87 -8.32 15.22
N LEU A 24 -21.83 -8.33 14.39
CA LEU A 24 -20.86 -9.40 14.18
C LEU A 24 -19.94 -9.62 15.40
N PHE A 25 -19.81 -8.66 16.31
CA PHE A 25 -18.92 -8.82 17.47
C PHE A 25 -19.40 -9.93 18.43
N SER A 26 -20.72 -10.07 18.63
CA SER A 26 -21.31 -11.13 19.47
C SER A 26 -21.74 -12.37 18.68
N GLN A 27 -22.21 -12.22 17.43
CA GLN A 27 -22.68 -13.35 16.62
C GLN A 27 -21.54 -14.26 16.12
N ASN A 28 -20.33 -13.71 15.98
CA ASN A 28 -19.17 -14.41 15.43
C ASN A 28 -18.01 -14.49 16.43
N LEU A 29 -18.31 -14.75 17.70
CA LEU A 29 -17.32 -14.85 18.79
C LEU A 29 -16.14 -15.76 18.44
N TRP A 30 -16.40 -16.91 17.83
CA TRP A 30 -15.37 -17.84 17.34
C TRP A 30 -14.48 -17.25 16.25
N ILE A 31 -15.06 -16.52 15.28
CA ILE A 31 -14.29 -15.85 14.22
C ILE A 31 -13.48 -14.69 14.81
N ASN A 32 -14.03 -13.95 15.76
CA ASN A 32 -13.31 -12.85 16.44
C ASN A 32 -12.15 -13.38 17.29
N MET A 33 -12.32 -14.52 17.96
CA MET A 33 -11.24 -15.22 18.64
C MET A 33 -10.16 -15.67 17.64
N LEU A 34 -10.54 -16.23 16.50
CA LEU A 34 -9.61 -16.65 15.45
C LEU A 34 -8.84 -15.46 14.86
N ILE A 35 -9.52 -14.33 14.60
CA ILE A 35 -8.89 -13.08 14.16
C ILE A 35 -7.92 -12.55 15.22
N GLY A 36 -8.35 -12.51 16.48
CA GLY A 36 -7.50 -12.10 17.61
C GLY A 36 -6.25 -12.96 17.74
N LEU A 37 -6.40 -14.28 17.63
CA LEU A 37 -5.29 -15.24 17.66
C LEU A 37 -4.36 -15.04 16.45
N THR A 38 -4.91 -14.77 15.26
CA THR A 38 -4.12 -14.43 14.06
C THR A 38 -3.29 -13.16 14.27
N ILE A 39 -3.86 -12.13 14.89
CA ILE A 39 -3.13 -10.88 15.23
C ILE A 39 -1.99 -11.18 16.21
N ILE A 40 -2.21 -12.00 17.22
CA ILE A 40 -1.18 -12.38 18.19
C ILE A 40 -0.05 -13.18 17.51
N ILE A 41 -0.38 -14.16 16.66
CA ILE A 41 0.61 -14.91 15.89
C ILE A 41 1.42 -13.98 14.99
N LEU A 42 0.76 -13.05 14.29
CA LEU A 42 1.43 -12.05 13.47
C LEU A 42 2.37 -11.20 14.32
N ALA A 43 1.91 -10.64 15.42
CA ALA A 43 2.72 -9.82 16.33
C ALA A 43 3.94 -10.58 16.88
N TYR A 44 3.76 -11.86 17.23
CA TYR A 44 4.85 -12.72 17.65
C TYR A 44 5.85 -12.96 16.51
N GLY A 45 5.37 -13.29 15.31
CA GLY A 45 6.20 -13.47 14.11
C GLY A 45 6.99 -12.20 13.75
N PHE A 46 6.37 -11.03 13.88
CA PHE A 46 7.03 -9.74 13.72
C PHE A 46 8.13 -9.53 14.76
N THR A 47 7.85 -9.79 16.04
CA THR A 47 8.84 -9.65 17.11
C THR A 47 10.03 -10.57 16.88
N TYR A 48 9.77 -11.82 16.47
CA TYR A 48 10.80 -12.79 16.11
C TYR A 48 11.63 -12.34 14.89
N PHE A 49 10.97 -11.77 13.87
CA PHE A 49 11.64 -11.20 12.71
C PHE A 49 12.59 -10.04 13.09
N ILE A 50 12.19 -9.16 14.00
CA ILE A 50 13.03 -8.06 14.51
C ILE A 50 14.27 -8.59 15.24
N LEU A 51 14.14 -9.69 15.97
CA LEU A 51 15.27 -10.33 16.65
C LEU A 51 16.23 -10.97 15.64
N LEU A 52 15.70 -11.69 14.65
CA LEU A 52 16.49 -12.29 13.57
C LEU A 52 17.11 -11.25 12.64
N SER A 53 16.60 -10.02 12.59
CA SER A 53 17.16 -9.01 11.70
C SER A 53 18.62 -8.72 12.01
N ASP A 54 19.12 -8.97 13.24
CA ASP A 54 20.54 -8.82 13.58
C ASP A 54 21.46 -9.82 12.88
N SER A 55 21.04 -11.08 12.72
CA SER A 55 21.85 -12.06 12.00
C SER A 55 21.84 -11.76 10.51
N ILE A 56 20.68 -11.36 9.97
CA ILE A 56 20.54 -10.92 8.58
C ILE A 56 21.44 -9.71 8.32
N LEU A 57 21.38 -8.68 9.16
CA LEU A 57 22.18 -7.46 9.01
C LEU A 57 23.69 -7.72 9.18
N ARG A 58 24.10 -8.64 10.06
CA ARG A 58 25.52 -9.02 10.20
C ARG A 58 26.06 -9.71 8.95
N ASN A 59 25.30 -10.65 8.38
CA ASN A 59 25.70 -11.32 7.14
C ASN A 59 25.80 -10.34 5.96
N LEU A 60 24.99 -9.27 5.95
CA LEU A 60 25.04 -8.22 4.93
C LEU A 60 26.16 -7.19 5.19
N ALA A 61 26.55 -6.99 6.46
CA ALA A 61 27.55 -6.01 6.88
C ALA A 61 28.99 -6.34 6.48
N GLU A 62 29.28 -7.59 6.14
CA GLU A 62 30.60 -8.02 5.65
C GLU A 62 30.87 -7.58 4.19
N VAL A 63 29.89 -6.94 3.54
CA VAL A 63 29.97 -6.47 2.15
C VAL A 63 30.14 -4.94 2.13
N GLU A 64 31.14 -4.46 1.38
CA GLU A 64 31.55 -3.04 1.30
C GLU A 64 30.41 -2.07 0.93
N ASN A 65 29.35 -2.52 0.23
CA ASN A 65 28.17 -1.71 -0.11
C ASN A 65 26.89 -2.22 0.59
N THR A 66 26.93 -2.34 1.93
CA THR A 66 25.80 -2.90 2.71
C THR A 66 24.48 -2.16 2.47
N LEU A 67 24.51 -0.83 2.32
CA LEU A 67 23.31 0.00 2.15
C LEU A 67 22.64 -0.18 0.79
N GLU A 68 23.43 -0.29 -0.28
CA GLU A 68 22.91 -0.58 -1.63
C GLU A 68 22.27 -1.97 -1.69
N LEU A 69 22.90 -2.95 -1.04
CA LEU A 69 22.39 -4.32 -0.94
C LEU A 69 21.07 -4.38 -0.16
N ILE A 70 20.95 -3.64 0.95
CA ILE A 70 19.70 -3.54 1.72
C ILE A 70 18.58 -2.96 0.85
N HIS A 71 18.84 -1.90 0.09
CA HIS A 71 17.85 -1.32 -0.81
C HIS A 71 17.48 -2.27 -1.96
N ALA A 72 18.44 -3.03 -2.49
CA ALA A 72 18.19 -4.05 -3.51
C ALA A 72 17.28 -5.17 -2.99
N GLU A 73 17.57 -5.71 -1.81
CA GLU A 73 16.74 -6.73 -1.16
C GLU A 73 15.36 -6.19 -0.77
N PHE A 74 15.29 -4.94 -0.34
CA PHE A 74 14.03 -4.27 -0.09
C PHE A 74 13.19 -4.09 -1.36
N LEU A 75 13.81 -3.68 -2.47
CA LEU A 75 13.12 -3.58 -3.76
C LEU A 75 12.56 -4.94 -4.19
N LYS A 76 13.34 -6.03 -4.03
CA LYS A 76 12.86 -7.40 -4.29
C LYS A 76 11.68 -7.76 -3.39
N LEU A 77 11.75 -7.45 -2.09
CA LEU A 77 10.67 -7.70 -1.15
C LEU A 77 9.40 -6.89 -1.49
N LEU A 78 9.56 -5.62 -1.85
CA LEU A 78 8.47 -4.73 -2.24
C LEU A 78 7.80 -5.20 -3.53
N LEU A 79 8.58 -5.63 -4.52
CA LEU A 79 8.07 -6.27 -5.73
C LEU A 79 7.33 -7.56 -5.38
N PHE A 80 7.92 -8.48 -4.63
CA PHE A 80 7.27 -9.72 -4.21
C PHE A 80 5.94 -9.45 -3.49
N TYR A 81 5.92 -8.46 -2.59
CA TYR A 81 4.72 -8.06 -1.88
C TYR A 81 3.65 -7.51 -2.82
N LEU A 82 4.03 -6.68 -3.79
CA LEU A 82 3.14 -6.20 -4.85
C LEU A 82 2.52 -7.36 -5.64
N HIS A 83 3.32 -8.37 -5.99
CA HIS A 83 2.85 -9.58 -6.68
C HIS A 83 1.82 -10.35 -5.84
N PHE A 84 2.16 -10.65 -4.59
CA PHE A 84 1.27 -11.38 -3.69
C PHE A 84 -0.06 -10.66 -3.51
N ARG A 85 0.00 -9.34 -3.39
CA ARG A 85 -1.15 -8.49 -3.18
C ARG A 85 -2.10 -8.43 -4.37
N ILE A 86 -1.59 -8.49 -5.60
CA ILE A 86 -2.41 -8.63 -6.82
C ILE A 86 -3.37 -9.82 -6.70
N GLN A 87 -2.91 -10.93 -6.13
CA GLN A 87 -3.68 -12.15 -5.98
C GLN A 87 -4.66 -12.06 -4.80
N VAL A 88 -4.14 -11.78 -3.60
CA VAL A 88 -4.91 -11.89 -2.36
C VAL A 88 -5.88 -10.74 -2.15
N GLN A 89 -5.51 -9.52 -2.53
CA GLN A 89 -6.33 -8.36 -2.21
C GLN A 89 -7.48 -8.23 -3.22
N SER A 90 -8.72 -8.50 -2.81
CA SER A 90 -9.87 -7.99 -3.55
C SER A 90 -9.81 -6.45 -3.56
N VAL A 91 -9.96 -5.82 -4.74
CA VAL A 91 -10.18 -4.37 -4.78
C VAL A 91 -11.37 -4.11 -3.87
N SER A 92 -11.29 -3.11 -2.98
CA SER A 92 -12.40 -2.75 -2.11
C SER A 92 -13.57 -2.30 -2.97
N ALA A 93 -14.36 -3.26 -3.44
CA ALA A 93 -15.65 -3.06 -4.02
C ALA A 93 -16.52 -2.61 -2.86
N LEU A 94 -16.54 -1.30 -2.59
CA LEU A 94 -17.76 -0.74 -2.04
C LEU A 94 -18.87 -1.25 -2.95
N ASN A 95 -19.88 -1.85 -2.35
CA ASN A 95 -21.02 -2.33 -3.09
C ASN A 95 -21.79 -1.06 -3.53
N ILE A 96 -21.29 -0.41 -4.59
CA ILE A 96 -21.77 0.89 -5.11
C ILE A 96 -23.28 0.80 -5.36
N LYS A 97 -23.78 -0.41 -5.63
CA LYS A 97 -25.20 -0.76 -5.75
C LYS A 97 -26.05 -0.25 -4.56
N HIS A 98 -25.59 -0.39 -3.32
CA HIS A 98 -26.35 0.08 -2.15
C HIS A 98 -26.34 1.61 -1.99
N TYR A 99 -25.30 2.28 -2.48
CA TYR A 99 -25.14 3.73 -2.36
C TYR A 99 -25.79 4.53 -3.50
N LYS A 100 -26.22 3.87 -4.59
CA LYS A 100 -26.94 4.51 -5.70
C LYS A 100 -28.30 5.09 -5.29
N PHE A 101 -28.94 4.53 -4.26
CA PHE A 101 -30.23 5.01 -3.75
C PHE A 101 -30.09 6.23 -2.81
N LEU A 102 -28.88 6.53 -2.38
CA LEU A 102 -28.61 7.68 -1.54
C LEU A 102 -28.38 8.92 -2.42
N PRO A 103 -28.80 10.12 -1.98
CA PRO A 103 -28.61 11.38 -2.70
C PRO A 103 -27.15 11.87 -2.59
N ILE A 104 -26.19 11.00 -2.92
CA ILE A 104 -24.75 11.23 -2.89
C ILE A 104 -24.25 11.18 -4.32
N SER A 105 -23.47 12.19 -4.72
CA SER A 105 -22.91 12.20 -6.07
C SER A 105 -21.96 11.02 -6.28
N SER A 106 -21.99 10.43 -7.48
CA SER A 106 -21.12 9.29 -7.80
C SER A 106 -19.64 9.65 -7.68
N SER A 107 -19.25 10.91 -7.95
CA SER A 107 -17.89 11.41 -7.72
C SER A 107 -17.46 11.27 -6.26
N THR A 108 -18.30 11.67 -5.30
CA THR A 108 -17.99 11.52 -3.87
C THR A 108 -17.76 10.05 -3.47
N ILE A 109 -18.57 9.14 -4.02
CA ILE A 109 -18.43 7.70 -3.76
C ILE A 109 -17.11 7.18 -4.32
N ILE A 110 -16.76 7.53 -5.57
CA ILE A 110 -15.50 7.13 -6.22
C ILE A 110 -14.31 7.65 -5.43
N SER A 111 -14.30 8.94 -5.11
CA SER A 111 -13.22 9.57 -4.34
C SER A 111 -13.03 8.87 -2.99
N TYR A 112 -14.13 8.50 -2.32
CA TYR A 112 -14.05 7.75 -1.07
C TYR A 112 -13.47 6.33 -1.26
N VAL A 113 -13.86 5.60 -2.32
CA VAL A 113 -13.30 4.28 -2.63
C VAL A 113 -11.78 4.38 -2.83
N ILE A 114 -11.35 5.38 -3.60
CA ILE A 114 -9.94 5.59 -3.91
C ILE A 114 -9.18 6.01 -2.64
N LEU A 115 -9.68 6.96 -1.87
CA LEU A 115 -9.06 7.38 -0.61
C LEU A 115 -8.96 6.25 0.42
N ARG A 116 -9.97 5.37 0.48
CA ARG A 116 -9.92 4.18 1.33
C ARG A 116 -8.77 3.23 0.94
N SER A 117 -8.39 3.20 -0.34
CA SER A 117 -7.24 2.41 -0.79
C SER A 117 -5.89 2.96 -0.30
N PHE A 118 -5.81 4.22 0.11
CA PHE A 118 -4.58 4.80 0.67
C PHE A 118 -4.28 4.18 2.03
N PHE A 119 -5.32 3.96 2.84
CA PHE A 119 -5.23 3.32 4.15
C PHE A 119 -5.47 1.81 4.06
N SER A 120 -4.87 1.15 3.06
CA SER A 120 -5.01 -0.29 2.92
C SER A 120 -4.26 -1.02 4.04
N PHE A 121 -4.90 -2.06 4.61
CA PHE A 121 -4.27 -2.93 5.60
C PHE A 121 -2.94 -3.52 5.10
N TRP A 122 -2.88 -3.88 3.82
CA TRP A 122 -1.68 -4.39 3.18
C TRP A 122 -0.56 -3.34 3.10
N GLY A 123 -0.86 -2.08 2.76
CA GLY A 123 0.15 -1.02 2.79
C GLY A 123 0.79 -0.87 4.18
N PHE A 124 -0.04 -0.99 5.23
CA PHE A 124 0.43 -0.94 6.61
C PHE A 124 1.26 -2.18 6.99
N ILE A 125 0.90 -3.38 6.55
CA ILE A 125 1.72 -4.58 6.76
C ILE A 125 3.09 -4.43 6.11
N THR A 126 3.18 -3.91 4.88
CA THR A 126 4.48 -3.71 4.21
C THR A 126 5.36 -2.80 5.04
N MET A 127 4.83 -1.65 5.48
CA MET A 127 5.53 -0.73 6.39
C MET A 127 6.00 -1.48 7.64
N LEU A 128 5.09 -2.21 8.30
CA LEU A 128 5.40 -2.87 9.57
C LEU A 128 6.48 -3.95 9.47
N ILE A 129 6.64 -4.62 8.33
CA ILE A 129 7.75 -5.56 8.07
C ILE A 129 9.07 -4.82 7.87
N VAL A 130 9.02 -3.68 7.21
CA VAL A 130 10.17 -3.01 6.60
C VAL A 130 10.80 -2.01 7.57
N THR A 131 9.96 -1.20 8.21
CA THR A 131 10.34 -0.17 9.18
C THR A 131 11.32 -0.68 10.24
N PRO A 132 11.14 -1.84 10.91
CA PRO A 132 12.09 -2.25 11.94
C PRO A 132 13.49 -2.58 11.40
N LEU A 133 13.59 -3.09 10.17
CA LEU A 133 14.87 -3.44 9.55
C LEU A 133 15.67 -2.18 9.21
N TYR A 134 15.00 -1.18 8.64
CA TYR A 134 15.59 0.14 8.37
C TYR A 134 15.89 0.93 9.63
N ALA A 135 14.98 0.93 10.61
CA ALA A 135 15.20 1.58 11.89
C ALA A 135 16.48 1.05 12.55
N LYS A 136 16.67 -0.27 12.54
CA LYS A 136 17.86 -0.90 13.13
C LYS A 136 19.14 -0.54 12.39
N TYR A 137 19.11 -0.55 11.06
CA TYR A 137 20.28 -0.24 10.25
C TYR A 137 20.63 1.26 10.27
N LEU A 138 19.68 2.13 9.91
CA LEU A 138 19.92 3.56 9.75
C LEU A 138 20.15 4.27 11.08
N LEU A 139 19.35 4.00 12.12
CA LEU A 139 19.48 4.71 13.40
C LEU A 139 20.66 4.21 14.24
N PHE A 140 20.92 2.90 14.25
CA PHE A 140 21.91 2.32 15.16
C PHE A 140 23.27 2.06 14.52
N LYS A 141 23.34 1.73 13.22
CA LYS A 141 24.61 1.45 12.52
C LYS A 141 25.13 2.68 11.77
N ASP A 142 24.28 3.34 10.97
CA ASP A 142 24.67 4.53 10.19
C ASP A 142 24.44 5.85 10.93
N HIS A 143 23.99 5.79 12.20
CA HIS A 143 23.81 6.94 13.11
C HIS A 143 22.96 8.09 12.55
N TRP A 144 21.95 7.76 11.76
CA TRP A 144 21.00 8.75 11.25
C TRP A 144 20.25 9.46 12.36
N LYS A 145 19.92 10.72 12.12
CA LYS A 145 19.00 11.45 13.01
C LYS A 145 17.59 10.89 12.86
N LEU A 146 16.83 10.91 13.96
CA LEU A 146 15.42 10.49 13.95
C LEU A 146 14.61 11.24 12.87
N THR A 147 14.93 12.51 12.62
CA THR A 147 14.28 13.32 11.58
C THR A 147 14.52 12.78 10.17
N GLU A 148 15.74 12.35 9.85
CA GLU A 148 16.11 11.81 8.54
C GLU A 148 15.41 10.48 8.31
N PHE A 149 15.37 9.62 9.34
CA PHE A 149 14.64 8.37 9.32
C PHE A 149 13.13 8.57 9.11
N LEU A 150 12.50 9.52 9.82
CA LEU A 150 11.06 9.79 9.66
C LEU A 150 10.71 10.29 8.25
N ILE A 151 11.57 11.10 7.64
CA ILE A 151 11.40 11.56 6.27
C ILE A 151 11.52 10.39 5.28
N TYR A 152 12.48 9.51 5.50
CA TYR A 152 12.67 8.30 4.69
C TYR A 152 11.46 7.35 4.78
N GLU A 153 10.99 7.05 6.00
CA GLU A 153 9.79 6.24 6.23
C GLU A 153 8.55 6.85 5.58
N PHE A 154 8.39 8.17 5.65
CA PHE A 154 7.30 8.86 4.96
C PHE A 154 7.40 8.69 3.43
N GLY A 155 8.61 8.73 2.87
CA GLY A 155 8.86 8.42 1.46
C GLY A 155 8.43 6.99 1.09
N LEU A 156 8.81 6.00 1.90
CA LEU A 156 8.38 4.62 1.68
C LEU A 156 6.85 4.47 1.78
N PHE A 157 6.21 5.19 2.71
CA PHE A 157 4.75 5.21 2.83
C PHE A 157 4.08 5.73 1.56
N LEU A 158 4.62 6.78 0.93
CA LEU A 158 4.15 7.29 -0.36
C LEU A 158 4.33 6.26 -1.48
N VAL A 159 5.46 5.53 -1.52
CA VAL A 159 5.67 4.42 -2.45
C VAL A 159 4.58 3.35 -2.27
N CYS A 160 4.23 3.00 -1.03
CA CYS A 160 3.11 2.09 -0.75
C CYS A 160 1.78 2.63 -1.27
N ILE A 161 1.48 3.92 -1.15
CA ILE A 161 0.26 4.50 -1.72
C ILE A 161 0.25 4.40 -3.26
N CYS A 162 1.36 4.72 -3.93
CA CYS A 162 1.50 4.53 -5.38
C CYS A 162 1.18 3.09 -5.78
N SER A 163 1.77 2.14 -5.05
CA SER A 163 1.61 0.71 -5.29
C SER A 163 0.15 0.26 -5.10
N ASN A 164 -0.57 0.83 -4.14
CA ASN A 164 -2.01 0.61 -3.91
C ASN A 164 -2.86 1.06 -5.10
N LEU A 165 -2.60 2.27 -5.58
CA LEU A 165 -3.34 2.90 -6.68
C LEU A 165 -3.13 2.13 -7.99
N VAL A 166 -1.87 1.79 -8.28
CA VAL A 166 -1.51 0.95 -9.43
C VAL A 166 -2.23 -0.40 -9.36
N HIS A 167 -2.20 -1.07 -8.20
CA HIS A 167 -2.93 -2.32 -8.02
C HIS A 167 -4.43 -2.17 -8.29
N ALA A 168 -5.07 -1.12 -7.75
CA ALA A 168 -6.50 -0.87 -7.94
C ALA A 168 -6.88 -0.64 -9.41
N LEU A 169 -6.03 0.10 -10.15
CA LEU A 169 -6.18 0.31 -11.59
C LEU A 169 -6.06 -1.00 -12.36
N ILE A 170 -4.97 -1.73 -12.16
CA ILE A 170 -4.67 -2.90 -12.99
C ILE A 170 -5.69 -4.02 -12.74
N LYS A 171 -6.07 -4.26 -11.48
CA LYS A 171 -7.05 -5.30 -11.13
C LYS A 171 -8.44 -5.01 -11.72
N ARG A 172 -8.81 -3.74 -11.88
CA ARG A 172 -10.09 -3.33 -12.47
C ARG A 172 -10.04 -3.12 -13.98
N SER A 173 -8.85 -2.91 -14.56
CA SER A 173 -8.68 -2.78 -16.02
C SER A 173 -8.73 -4.09 -16.76
N LEU A 174 -8.06 -5.12 -16.23
CA LEU A 174 -7.87 -6.36 -16.97
C LEU A 174 -8.96 -7.40 -16.72
N GLY A 175 -9.85 -7.22 -15.74
CA GLY A 175 -11.00 -8.10 -15.42
C GLY A 175 -10.63 -9.54 -15.00
N LYS A 176 -9.41 -9.98 -15.31
CA LYS A 176 -8.81 -11.28 -15.10
C LYS A 176 -7.49 -11.07 -14.35
N GLY A 177 -7.53 -11.20 -13.03
CA GLY A 177 -6.39 -10.94 -12.14
C GLY A 177 -5.10 -11.72 -12.48
N TYR A 178 -5.18 -12.81 -13.25
CA TYR A 178 -4.01 -13.60 -13.65
C TYR A 178 -3.24 -13.01 -14.85
N LEU A 179 -3.90 -12.30 -15.79
CA LEU A 179 -3.20 -11.64 -16.90
C LEU A 179 -2.43 -10.41 -16.43
N VAL A 180 -3.05 -9.65 -15.51
CA VAL A 180 -2.41 -8.60 -14.71
C VAL A 180 -1.11 -9.12 -14.11
N PHE A 181 -1.21 -10.28 -13.46
CA PHE A 181 -0.13 -10.92 -12.75
C PHE A 181 1.00 -11.29 -13.71
N ILE A 182 0.71 -11.95 -14.83
CA ILE A 182 1.72 -12.33 -15.82
C ILE A 182 2.41 -11.10 -16.44
N MET A 183 1.66 -10.06 -16.81
CA MET A 183 2.25 -8.84 -17.37
C MET A 183 3.14 -8.10 -16.36
N PHE A 184 2.71 -8.03 -15.09
CA PHE A 184 3.49 -7.42 -14.03
C PHE A 184 4.74 -8.24 -13.67
N LEU A 185 4.65 -9.57 -13.72
CA LEU A 185 5.79 -10.48 -13.49
C LEU A 185 6.84 -10.33 -14.60
N ILE A 186 6.41 -10.28 -15.86
CA ILE A 186 7.30 -10.01 -17.01
C ILE A 186 7.93 -8.62 -16.86
N PHE A 187 7.15 -7.59 -16.52
CA PHE A 187 7.67 -6.24 -16.29
C PHE A 187 8.69 -6.19 -15.14
N SER A 188 8.43 -6.90 -14.04
CA SER A 188 9.33 -6.96 -12.89
C SER A 188 10.62 -7.72 -13.18
N ILE A 189 10.55 -8.80 -13.98
CA ILE A 189 11.74 -9.51 -14.46
C ILE A 189 12.57 -8.60 -15.37
N ILE A 190 11.94 -7.85 -16.27
CA ILE A 190 12.62 -6.89 -17.16
C ILE A 190 13.29 -5.77 -16.34
N LEU A 191 12.64 -5.28 -15.29
CA LEU A 191 13.22 -4.29 -14.38
C LEU A 191 14.39 -4.86 -13.58
N LEU A 192 14.28 -6.08 -13.07
CA LEU A 192 15.35 -6.74 -12.31
C LEU A 192 16.53 -7.19 -13.18
N SER A 193 16.35 -7.33 -14.50
CA SER A 193 17.40 -7.75 -15.44
C SER A 193 18.09 -6.60 -16.17
N ASN A 194 17.54 -5.38 -16.10
CA ASN A 194 18.15 -4.20 -16.68
C ASN A 194 18.67 -3.26 -15.58
N ASP A 195 19.96 -3.35 -15.27
CA ASP A 195 20.67 -2.42 -14.38
C ASP A 195 20.63 -0.95 -14.86
N LYS A 196 20.16 -0.70 -16.10
CA LYS A 196 20.10 0.63 -16.74
C LYS A 196 18.76 1.36 -16.58
N ILE A 197 17.72 0.73 -16.05
CA ILE A 197 16.41 1.39 -15.86
C ILE A 197 16.39 2.03 -14.47
N GLU A 198 16.91 3.27 -14.39
CA GLU A 198 17.14 3.99 -13.13
C GLU A 198 15.86 4.32 -12.34
N ILE A 199 14.69 4.25 -12.97
CA ILE A 199 13.40 4.68 -12.39
C ILE A 199 12.87 3.72 -11.29
N TRP A 200 13.32 2.46 -11.30
CA TRP A 200 13.07 1.45 -10.24
C TRP A 200 14.37 0.73 -9.89
N SER A 201 15.44 1.52 -9.78
CA SER A 201 16.76 1.02 -9.39
C SER A 201 16.99 1.25 -7.90
N VAL A 202 18.00 0.58 -7.35
CA VAL A 202 18.56 0.90 -6.03
C VAL A 202 18.80 2.41 -5.88
N SER A 203 19.17 3.09 -6.97
CA SER A 203 19.37 4.54 -7.04
C SER A 203 18.13 5.36 -6.71
N PHE A 204 16.89 4.85 -6.88
CA PHE A 204 15.69 5.55 -6.42
C PHE A 204 15.65 5.66 -4.90
N PHE A 205 15.97 4.57 -4.19
CA PHE A 205 16.00 4.56 -2.72
C PHE A 205 17.21 5.33 -2.19
N ILE A 206 18.36 5.28 -2.87
CA ILE A 206 19.50 6.14 -2.58
C ILE A 206 19.13 7.62 -2.77
N ASN A 207 18.42 8.00 -3.84
CA ASN A 207 17.95 9.37 -4.02
C ASN A 207 16.92 9.81 -2.97
N LEU A 208 16.16 8.86 -2.41
CA LEU A 208 15.25 9.14 -1.29
C LEU A 208 16.04 9.50 -0.01
N ILE A 209 17.25 8.98 0.12
CA ILE A 209 18.20 9.32 1.19
C ILE A 209 18.89 10.67 0.89
N ASP A 210 19.45 10.83 -0.31
CA ASP A 210 20.29 11.99 -0.64
C ASP A 210 19.48 13.27 -0.87
N LYS A 211 18.30 13.14 -1.46
CA LYS A 211 17.43 14.26 -1.87
C LYS A 211 15.95 13.97 -1.53
N PRO A 212 15.62 13.74 -0.25
CA PRO A 212 14.30 13.26 0.15
C PRO A 212 13.16 14.17 -0.31
N LEU A 213 13.32 15.49 -0.16
CA LEU A 213 12.28 16.46 -0.52
C LEU A 213 11.96 16.44 -2.01
N PHE A 214 12.96 16.27 -2.86
CA PHE A 214 12.78 16.19 -4.32
C PHE A 214 12.01 14.92 -4.69
N VAL A 215 12.42 13.77 -4.17
CA VAL A 215 11.75 12.48 -4.43
C VAL A 215 10.33 12.46 -3.88
N ILE A 216 10.10 12.96 -2.66
CA ILE A 216 8.77 13.09 -2.06
C ILE A 216 7.87 13.98 -2.93
N THR A 217 8.38 15.09 -3.44
CA THR A 217 7.61 15.98 -4.32
C THR A 217 7.19 15.26 -5.60
N ILE A 218 8.10 14.52 -6.23
CA ILE A 218 7.80 13.70 -7.41
C ILE A 218 6.74 12.64 -7.08
N LEU A 219 6.88 11.94 -5.95
CA LEU A 219 5.91 10.94 -5.49
C LEU A 219 4.53 11.56 -5.28
N CYS A 220 4.42 12.71 -4.63
CA CYS A 220 3.15 13.42 -4.45
C CYS A 220 2.48 13.79 -5.78
N VAL A 221 3.26 14.31 -6.75
CA VAL A 221 2.76 14.61 -8.11
C VAL A 221 2.28 13.33 -8.80
N PHE A 222 3.04 12.25 -8.68
CA PHE A 222 2.69 10.97 -9.29
C PHE A 222 1.43 10.35 -8.67
N ILE A 223 1.27 10.42 -7.34
CA ILE A 223 0.05 10.01 -6.64
C ILE A 223 -1.15 10.81 -7.13
N TYR A 224 -1.00 12.13 -7.28
CA TYR A 224 -2.06 12.99 -7.81
C TYR A 224 -2.48 12.56 -9.22
N LEU A 225 -1.52 12.32 -10.12
CA LEU A 225 -1.82 11.83 -11.47
C LEU A 225 -2.50 10.46 -11.46
N LEU A 226 -1.99 9.51 -10.66
CA LEU A 226 -2.61 8.19 -10.50
C LEU A 226 -4.03 8.30 -9.94
N TYR A 227 -4.27 9.21 -9.01
CA TYR A 227 -5.60 9.49 -8.47
C TYR A 227 -6.55 9.94 -9.58
N GLU A 228 -6.16 10.92 -10.39
CA GLU A 228 -6.98 11.42 -11.51
C GLU A 228 -7.27 10.33 -12.55
N ILE A 229 -6.25 9.54 -12.93
CA ILE A 229 -6.42 8.42 -13.86
C ILE A 229 -7.38 7.37 -13.27
N THR A 230 -7.22 7.02 -11.99
CA THR A 230 -8.09 6.06 -11.29
C THR A 230 -9.51 6.57 -11.18
N PHE A 231 -9.67 7.85 -10.86
CA PHE A 231 -10.96 8.51 -10.75
C PHE A 231 -11.68 8.52 -12.10
N TYR A 232 -10.98 8.92 -13.16
CA TYR A 232 -11.51 8.89 -14.52
C TYR A 232 -11.91 7.47 -14.94
N TYR A 233 -11.03 6.49 -14.73
CA TYR A 233 -11.31 5.09 -15.06
C TYR A 233 -12.53 4.54 -14.29
N PHE A 234 -12.64 4.84 -13.00
CA PHE A 234 -13.76 4.40 -12.17
C PHE A 234 -15.05 5.10 -12.61
N SER A 235 -15.02 6.40 -12.87
CA SER A 235 -16.20 7.17 -13.29
C SER A 235 -16.86 6.59 -14.56
N LYS A 236 -16.06 6.12 -15.52
CA LYS A 236 -16.55 5.47 -16.75
C LYS A 236 -17.12 4.07 -16.52
N ASN A 237 -16.52 3.30 -15.61
CA ASN A 237 -16.84 1.87 -15.43
C ASN A 237 -17.78 1.56 -14.26
N ILE A 238 -18.31 2.56 -13.54
CA ILE A 238 -19.35 2.35 -12.51
C ILE A 238 -20.67 1.80 -13.08
N TYR A 239 -20.90 1.97 -14.37
CA TYR A 239 -22.13 1.55 -15.03
C TYR A 239 -22.03 0.17 -15.69
N THR A 240 -20.82 -0.38 -15.87
CA THR A 240 -20.63 -1.70 -16.50
C THR A 240 -20.91 -2.86 -15.55
N ASP A 241 -20.80 -2.67 -14.23
CA ASP A 241 -21.11 -3.67 -13.19
C ASP A 241 -22.64 -3.96 -13.04
N LEU A 242 -23.47 -3.38 -13.90
CA LEU A 242 -24.94 -3.57 -13.98
C LEU A 242 -25.41 -4.22 -15.28
N LYS A 243 -24.52 -4.49 -16.25
CA LYS A 243 -24.88 -5.14 -17.52
C LYS A 243 -24.73 -6.66 -17.51
N ASN A 244 -24.34 -7.24 -16.36
CA ASN A 244 -24.31 -8.68 -16.12
C ASN A 244 -25.22 -9.03 -14.95
#